data_AF-A0A3D4LRY8-F1
#
_entry.id   AF-A0A3D4LRY8-F1
#
_cell.length_a   1.000
_cell.length_b   1.000
_cell.length_c   1.000
_cell.angle_alpha   90.00
_cell.angle_beta   90.00
_cell.angle_gamma   90.00
#
_symmetry.space_group_name_H-M   'P 1'
#
loop_
_entity.id
_entity.type
_entity.pdbx_description
1 polymer ?
#
loop_
_entity_poly.entity_id
_entity_poly.type
_entity_poly.pdbx_seq_one_letter_code
_entity_poly.pdbx_strand_id
1 'polypeptide(L)'
;MKNPKIAEKLKEYRKINHLSVDEVAAYLREKNIDVATKTIYGWENGQTQPSADNLMHLCRFYNIQNVLAAFGYLPSGTELPSLSNQEYKLIEAYRNHPDMQPAIDKLLDLNTAETPEKPETETYDADNVHNSVS
;
A
#
# COMPACT_ATOMS: atom_id res chain seq x y z
N MET A 1 12.00 4.33 19.63
CA MET A 1 13.06 3.73 18.78
C MET A 1 13.08 4.45 17.43
N LYS A 2 14.27 4.80 16.90
CA LYS A 2 14.40 5.36 15.54
C LYS A 2 14.33 4.19 14.55
N ASN A 3 13.46 4.25 13.54
CA ASN A 3 13.39 3.20 12.52
C ASN A 3 14.44 3.50 11.43
N PRO A 4 15.53 2.71 11.29
CA PRO A 4 16.59 2.98 10.33
C PRO A 4 16.10 2.96 8.88
N LYS A 5 15.00 2.25 8.58
CA LYS A 5 14.41 2.20 7.24
C LYS A 5 13.89 3.55 6.77
N ILE A 6 13.51 4.46 7.68
CA ILE A 6 13.02 5.80 7.31
C ILE A 6 14.11 6.58 6.58
N ALA A 7 15.32 6.61 7.15
CA ALA A 7 16.45 7.34 6.56
C ALA A 7 16.82 6.79 5.18
N GLU A 8 16.94 5.47 5.08
CA GLU A 8 17.27 4.76 3.84
C GLU A 8 16.25 5.05 2.74
N LYS A 9 14.95 4.89 3.05
CA LYS A 9 13.88 5.05 2.07
C LYS A 9 13.68 6.50 1.66
N LEU A 10 13.81 7.48 2.58
CA LEU A 10 13.78 8.89 2.19
C LEU A 10 14.86 9.23 1.16
N LYS A 11 16.08 8.72 1.37
CA LYS A 11 17.20 8.91 0.43
C LYS A 11 16.98 8.21 -0.90
N GLU A 12 16.46 6.99 -0.87
CA GLU A 12 16.12 6.19 -2.05
C GLU A 12 15.05 6.91 -2.90
N TYR A 13 13.91 7.24 -2.31
CA TYR A 13 12.81 7.88 -3.01
C TYR A 13 13.17 9.27 -3.55
N ARG A 14 13.96 10.08 -2.82
CA ARG A 14 14.47 11.35 -3.35
C ARG A 14 15.25 11.13 -4.65
N LYS A 15 16.14 10.13 -4.68
CA LYS A 15 16.98 9.82 -5.85
C LYS A 15 16.18 9.28 -7.02
N ILE A 16 15.22 8.38 -6.77
CA ILE A 16 14.37 7.81 -7.84
C ILE A 16 13.47 8.88 -8.47
N ASN A 17 13.07 9.89 -7.69
CA ASN A 17 12.34 11.05 -8.22
C ASN A 17 13.28 12.12 -8.81
N HIS A 18 14.59 11.86 -8.92
CA HIS A 18 15.60 12.77 -9.47
C HIS A 18 15.70 14.13 -8.78
N LEU A 19 15.41 14.17 -7.47
CA LEU A 19 15.43 15.41 -6.68
C LEU A 19 16.79 15.63 -6.02
N SER A 20 17.30 16.85 -6.10
CA SER A 20 18.43 17.34 -5.30
C SER A 20 17.99 17.71 -3.89
N VAL A 21 18.93 17.76 -2.94
CA VAL A 21 18.61 18.19 -1.56
C VAL A 21 18.20 19.66 -1.51
N ASP A 22 18.72 20.48 -2.42
CA ASP A 22 18.35 21.90 -2.54
C ASP A 22 16.90 22.07 -3.00
N GLU A 23 16.44 21.26 -3.96
CA GLU A 23 15.03 21.25 -4.38
C GLU A 23 14.09 20.83 -3.24
N VAL A 24 14.51 19.87 -2.40
CA VAL A 24 13.74 19.47 -1.22
C VAL A 24 13.67 20.58 -0.19
N ALA A 25 14.78 21.27 0.08
CA ALA A 25 14.80 22.41 0.99
C ALA A 25 13.92 23.57 0.46
N ALA A 26 13.97 23.83 -0.85
CA ALA A 26 13.12 24.83 -1.50
C ALA A 26 11.63 24.48 -1.39
N TYR A 27 11.25 23.22 -1.66
CA TYR A 27 9.88 22.74 -1.50
C TYR A 27 9.37 22.91 -0.06
N LEU A 28 10.17 22.50 0.94
CA LEU A 28 9.78 22.66 2.35
C LEU A 28 9.61 24.14 2.71
N ARG A 29 10.50 25.01 2.24
CA ARG A 29 10.37 26.45 2.45
C ARG A 29 9.10 27.03 1.84
N GLU A 30 8.68 26.56 0.67
CA GLU A 30 7.39 26.93 0.05
C GLU A 30 6.19 26.54 0.93
N LYS A 31 6.33 25.49 1.75
CA LYS A 31 5.31 25.07 2.74
C LYS A 31 5.47 25.73 4.11
N ASN A 32 6.26 26.81 4.19
CA ASN A 32 6.59 27.52 5.43
C ASN A 32 7.38 26.67 6.44
N ILE A 33 8.15 25.70 5.95
CA ILE A 33 9.02 24.82 6.76
C ILE A 33 10.47 25.15 6.42
N ASP A 34 11.13 25.96 7.25
CA ASP A 34 12.52 26.34 7.02
C ASP A 34 13.47 25.26 7.55
N VAL A 35 14.07 24.51 6.61
CA VAL A 35 14.96 23.37 6.90
C VAL A 35 16.23 23.53 6.08
N ALA A 36 17.37 23.57 6.75
CA ALA A 36 18.67 23.59 6.10
C ALA A 36 18.96 22.25 5.40
N THR A 37 19.72 22.29 4.30
CA THR A 37 20.15 21.10 3.54
C THR A 37 20.86 20.07 4.41
N LYS A 38 21.71 20.53 5.35
CA LYS A 38 22.36 19.69 6.36
C LYS A 38 21.38 18.86 7.19
N THR A 39 20.21 19.40 7.52
CA THR A 39 19.18 18.71 8.28
C THR A 39 18.57 17.57 7.44
N ILE A 40 18.34 17.81 6.14
CA ILE A 40 17.85 16.79 5.22
C ILE A 40 18.89 15.65 5.08
N TYR A 41 20.17 15.97 4.92
CA TYR A 41 21.24 14.96 4.98
C TYR A 41 21.27 14.23 6.32
N GLY A 42 21.00 14.93 7.43
CA GLY A 42 20.87 14.35 8.76
C GLY A 42 19.73 13.34 8.84
N TRP A 43 18.60 13.59 8.17
CA TRP A 43 17.48 12.64 8.05
C TRP A 43 17.86 11.44 7.18
N GLU A 44 18.43 11.67 6.01
CA GLU A 44 18.80 10.62 5.04
C GLU A 44 19.94 9.70 5.49
N ASN A 45 20.76 10.17 6.43
CA ASN A 45 21.84 9.38 7.03
C ASN A 45 21.49 8.88 8.45
N GLY A 46 20.23 9.06 8.90
CA GLY A 46 19.74 8.54 10.19
C GLY A 46 20.28 9.24 11.44
N GLN A 47 20.96 10.39 11.29
CA GLN A 47 21.46 11.17 12.42
C GLN A 47 20.30 11.77 13.23
N THR A 48 19.33 12.35 12.52
CA THR A 48 18.08 12.89 13.08
C THR A 48 16.89 12.32 12.33
N GLN A 49 15.66 12.59 12.79
CA GLN A 49 14.44 12.22 12.08
C GLN A 49 13.62 13.48 11.82
N PRO A 50 12.88 13.54 10.70
CA PRO A 50 11.88 14.59 10.50
C PRO A 50 10.78 14.47 11.56
N SER A 51 10.10 15.58 11.85
CA SER A 51 8.80 15.52 12.53
C SER A 51 7.80 14.73 11.69
N ALA A 52 6.69 14.30 12.29
CA ALA A 52 5.62 13.64 11.54
C ALA A 52 5.12 14.51 10.38
N ASP A 53 4.89 15.80 10.61
CA ASP A 53 4.44 16.73 9.56
C ASP A 53 5.45 16.85 8.42
N ASN A 54 6.74 17.02 8.75
CA ASN A 54 7.80 17.09 7.74
C ASN A 54 7.90 15.78 6.95
N LEU A 55 7.78 14.63 7.63
CA LEU A 55 7.76 13.33 6.98
C LEU A 55 6.61 13.22 5.98
N MET A 56 5.41 13.69 6.33
CA MET A 56 4.26 13.67 5.43
C MET A 56 4.45 14.59 4.21
N HIS A 57 5.05 15.76 4.40
CA HIS A 57 5.41 16.65 3.28
C HIS A 57 6.42 16.01 2.33
N LEU A 58 7.44 15.34 2.88
CA LEU A 58 8.45 14.61 2.10
C LEU A 58 7.81 13.44 1.36
N CYS A 59 6.96 12.64 2.02
CA CYS A 59 6.27 11.53 1.38
C CYS A 59 5.43 12.00 0.18
N ARG A 60 4.69 13.10 0.35
CA ARG A 60 3.94 13.72 -0.76
C ARG A 60 4.85 14.16 -1.90
N PHE A 61 5.96 14.85 -1.60
CA PHE A 61 6.86 15.37 -2.62
C PHE A 61 7.63 14.27 -3.36
N TYR A 62 7.95 13.19 -2.66
CA TYR A 62 8.67 12.03 -3.19
C TYR A 62 7.75 10.98 -3.81
N ASN A 63 6.44 11.25 -3.92
CA ASN A 63 5.43 10.32 -4.42
C ASN A 63 5.37 8.98 -3.65
N ILE A 64 5.65 9.00 -2.34
CA ILE A 64 5.46 7.85 -1.45
C ILE A 64 3.98 7.76 -1.08
N GLN A 65 3.26 6.80 -1.67
CA GLN A 65 1.83 6.65 -1.44
C GLN A 65 1.49 5.78 -0.23
N ASN A 66 2.16 4.62 -0.11
CA ASN A 66 1.97 3.71 1.01
C ASN A 66 3.11 3.86 2.02
N VAL A 67 2.96 4.84 2.91
CA VAL A 67 3.94 5.18 3.96
C VAL A 67 4.26 3.97 4.85
N LEU A 68 3.26 3.16 5.22
CA LEU A 68 3.45 2.03 6.12
C LEU A 68 4.24 0.90 5.43
N ALA A 69 3.93 0.60 4.17
CA ALA A 69 4.73 -0.36 3.38
C ALA A 69 6.15 0.17 3.14
N ALA A 70 6.27 1.41 2.65
CA ALA A 70 7.55 2.00 2.27
C ALA A 70 8.57 1.98 3.40
N PHE A 71 8.16 2.23 4.65
CA PHE A 71 9.05 2.25 5.81
C PHE A 71 9.09 0.92 6.59
N GLY A 72 8.50 -0.15 6.05
CA GLY A 72 8.57 -1.50 6.59
C GLY A 72 7.75 -1.73 7.84
N TYR A 73 6.64 -1.01 8.01
CA TYR A 73 5.64 -1.23 9.05
C TYR A 73 4.57 -2.25 8.64
N LEU A 74 4.49 -2.60 7.36
CA LEU A 74 3.67 -3.69 6.86
C LEU A 74 4.53 -4.91 6.47
N PRO A 75 3.96 -6.12 6.43
CA PRO A 75 4.66 -7.31 5.95
C PRO A 75 5.17 -7.14 4.52
N SER A 76 6.31 -7.77 4.23
CA SER A 76 6.89 -7.82 2.88
C SER A 76 5.87 -8.38 1.88
N GLY A 77 5.70 -7.70 0.73
CA GLY A 77 4.71 -8.05 -0.30
C GLY A 77 3.43 -7.19 -0.30
N THR A 78 3.27 -6.31 0.69
CA THR A 78 2.20 -5.29 0.72
C THR A 78 2.60 -3.97 0.04
N GLU A 79 3.79 -3.92 -0.58
CA GLU A 79 4.21 -2.81 -1.43
C GLU A 79 3.33 -2.81 -2.68
N LEU A 80 2.20 -2.10 -2.61
CA LEU A 80 1.48 -1.74 -3.83
C LEU A 80 2.43 -0.88 -4.66
N PRO A 81 2.76 -1.26 -5.91
CA PRO A 81 3.53 -0.41 -6.79
C PRO A 81 2.83 0.95 -6.91
N SER A 82 3.62 2.02 -7.07
CA SER A 82 3.05 3.32 -7.38
C SER A 82 2.21 3.20 -8.64
N LEU A 83 0.90 3.47 -8.52
CA LEU A 83 0.00 3.41 -9.65
C LEU A 83 0.49 4.36 -10.74
N SER A 84 0.62 3.86 -11.96
CA SER A 84 0.86 4.66 -13.15
C SER A 84 -0.30 5.63 -13.38
N ASN A 85 -0.05 6.70 -14.13
CA ASN A 85 -1.11 7.63 -14.54
C ASN A 85 -2.27 6.94 -15.27
N GLN A 86 -2.00 5.83 -15.96
CA GLN A 86 -3.03 5.05 -16.64
C GLN A 86 -3.89 4.28 -15.63
N GLU A 87 -3.29 3.63 -14.64
CA GLU A 87 -4.01 2.94 -13.58
C GLU A 87 -4.85 3.91 -12.74
N TYR A 88 -4.35 5.11 -12.49
CA TYR A 88 -5.15 6.18 -11.86
C TYR A 88 -6.40 6.52 -12.65
N LYS A 89 -6.26 6.73 -13.97
CA LYS A 89 -7.40 7.02 -14.85
C LYS A 89 -8.40 5.86 -14.88
N LEU A 90 -7.90 4.62 -14.88
CA LEU A 90 -8.75 3.44 -14.84
C LEU A 90 -9.57 3.39 -13.54
N ILE A 91 -8.93 3.58 -12.39
CA ILE A 91 -9.59 3.58 -11.08
C ILE A 91 -10.63 4.70 -10.98
N GLU A 92 -10.31 5.90 -11.46
CA GLU A 92 -11.23 7.03 -11.48
C GLU A 92 -12.45 6.75 -12.37
N ALA A 93 -12.22 6.26 -13.60
CA ALA A 93 -13.30 5.89 -14.50
C ALA A 93 -14.20 4.79 -13.93
N TYR A 94 -13.61 3.74 -13.35
CA TYR A 94 -14.33 2.65 -12.70
C TYR A 94 -15.22 3.14 -11.55
N ARG A 95 -14.71 4.04 -10.69
CA ARG A 95 -15.48 4.63 -9.57
C ARG A 95 -16.64 5.52 -10.04
N ASN A 96 -16.45 6.22 -11.14
CA ASN A 96 -17.47 7.14 -11.69
C ASN A 96 -18.57 6.43 -12.49
N HIS A 97 -18.42 5.13 -12.80
CA HIS A 97 -19.42 4.34 -13.55
C HIS A 97 -19.80 3.05 -12.82
N PRO A 98 -20.54 3.13 -11.68
CA PRO A 98 -20.99 1.96 -10.93
C PRO A 98 -21.79 0.95 -11.76
N ASP A 99 -22.51 1.44 -12.77
CA ASP A 99 -23.27 0.64 -13.73
C ASP A 99 -22.38 -0.26 -14.60
N MET A 100 -21.13 0.14 -14.85
CA MET A 100 -20.16 -0.62 -15.65
C MET A 100 -19.30 -1.58 -14.80
N GLN A 101 -19.27 -1.40 -13.47
CA GLN A 101 -18.44 -2.20 -12.58
C GLN A 101 -18.68 -3.71 -12.71
N PRO A 102 -19.93 -4.25 -12.72
CA PRO A 102 -20.14 -5.69 -12.83
C PRO A 102 -19.56 -6.30 -14.11
N ALA A 103 -19.58 -5.55 -15.22
CA ALA A 103 -18.99 -5.98 -16.48
C ALA A 103 -17.46 -5.95 -16.43
N ILE A 104 -16.88 -4.88 -15.86
CA ILE A 104 -15.43 -4.75 -15.69
C ILE A 104 -14.89 -5.82 -14.74
N ASP A 105 -15.58 -6.07 -13.63
CA ASP A 105 -15.22 -7.11 -12.65
C ASP A 105 -15.22 -8.49 -13.28
N LYS A 106 -16.16 -8.75 -14.19
CA LYS A 106 -16.18 -9.99 -14.97
C LYS A 106 -15.06 -10.06 -16.01
N LEU A 107 -14.73 -8.96 -16.68
CA LEU A 107 -13.68 -8.92 -17.70
C LEU A 107 -12.27 -9.07 -17.11
N LEU A 108 -12.09 -8.60 -15.89
CA LEU A 108 -10.82 -8.61 -15.16
C LEU A 108 -10.74 -9.70 -14.09
N ASP A 109 -11.75 -10.58 -14.02
CA ASP A 109 -11.87 -11.65 -13.02
C ASP A 109 -11.67 -11.16 -11.57
N LEU A 110 -12.23 -10.00 -11.23
CA LEU A 110 -12.16 -9.40 -9.89
C LEU A 110 -13.14 -10.04 -8.89
N ASN A 111 -14.06 -10.88 -9.38
CA ASN A 111 -15.02 -11.62 -8.56
C ASN A 111 -14.35 -12.83 -7.89
N THR A 112 -13.49 -12.61 -6.90
CA THR A 112 -13.04 -13.65 -5.98
C THR A 112 -14.12 -13.90 -4.92
N ALA A 113 -15.23 -14.47 -5.34
CA ALA A 113 -16.00 -15.34 -4.46
C ALA A 113 -15.62 -16.76 -4.84
N GLU A 114 -14.66 -17.35 -4.12
CA GLU A 114 -14.67 -18.79 -3.93
C GLU A 114 -16.04 -19.12 -3.35
N THR A 115 -16.93 -19.65 -4.20
CA THR A 115 -18.14 -20.30 -3.74
C THR A 115 -17.70 -21.32 -2.69
N PRO A 116 -18.16 -21.27 -1.43
CA PRO A 116 -17.87 -22.35 -0.50
C PRO A 116 -18.42 -23.62 -1.14
N GLU A 117 -17.52 -24.56 -1.45
CA GLU A 117 -17.86 -25.92 -1.83
C GLU A 117 -18.85 -26.41 -0.77
N LYS A 118 -20.10 -26.68 -1.17
CA LYS A 118 -21.09 -27.25 -0.28
C LYS A 118 -20.47 -28.53 0.32
N PRO A 119 -20.48 -28.72 1.64
CA PRO A 119 -20.12 -30.02 2.20
C PRO A 119 -21.07 -31.05 1.59
N GLU A 120 -20.48 -32.08 0.97
CA GLU A 120 -21.21 -33.27 0.54
C GLU A 120 -22.03 -33.76 1.73
N THR A 121 -23.34 -33.78 1.57
CA THR A 121 -24.23 -34.36 2.57
C THR A 121 -23.95 -35.85 2.60
N GLU A 122 -23.22 -36.31 3.62
CA GLU A 122 -23.22 -37.72 4.02
C GLU A 122 -24.68 -38.13 4.23
N THR A 123 -25.18 -38.96 3.33
CA THR A 123 -26.47 -39.63 3.48
C THR A 123 -26.38 -40.55 4.69
N TYR A 124 -27.12 -40.21 5.76
CA TYR A 124 -27.36 -41.13 6.86
C TYR A 124 -28.14 -42.33 6.34
N ASP A 125 -27.47 -43.49 6.22
CA ASP A 125 -28.14 -44.78 6.00
C ASP A 125 -28.96 -45.14 7.24
N ALA A 126 -30.28 -45.01 7.13
CA ALA A 126 -31.25 -45.30 8.18
C ALA A 126 -31.72 -46.77 8.19
N ASP A 127 -30.93 -47.70 7.64
CA ASP A 127 -31.37 -49.09 7.43
C ASP A 127 -30.69 -50.14 8.34
N ASN A 128 -29.93 -49.75 9.36
CA ASN A 128 -29.42 -50.73 10.34
C ASN A 128 -30.32 -50.89 11.59
N VAL A 129 -31.62 -51.09 11.35
CA VAL A 129 -32.56 -51.60 12.36
C VAL A 129 -33.15 -52.90 11.83
N HIS A 130 -32.41 -54.01 11.97
CA HIS A 130 -32.92 -55.37 12.29
C HIS A 130 -31.88 -56.45 11.96
N ASN A 131 -31.13 -56.90 12.98
CA ASN A 131 -30.83 -58.30 13.31
C ASN A 131 -29.78 -58.28 14.44
N SER A 132 -29.90 -58.96 15.57
CA SER A 132 -30.56 -60.24 15.82
C SER A 132 -30.91 -60.34 17.31
N VAL A 133 -32.12 -60.81 17.60
CA VAL A 133 -32.43 -61.53 18.83
C VAL A 133 -32.17 -63.00 18.54
N SER A 134 -31.22 -63.61 19.25
CA SER A 134 -31.26 -64.98 19.81
C SER A 134 -29.98 -65.22 20.61
#